data_AF-A0A660RR45-F1
#
_entry.id   AF-A0A660RR45-F1
#
_cell.length_a   1.000
_cell.length_b   1.000
_cell.length_c   1.000
_cell.angle_alpha   90.00
_cell.angle_beta   90.00
_cell.angle_gamma   90.00
#
_symmetry.space_group_name_H-M   'P 1'
#
loop_
_entity.id
_entity.type
_entity.pdbx_description
1 polymer ?
#
loop_
_entity_poly.entity_id
_entity_poly.type
_entity_poly.pdbx_seq_one_letter_code
_entity_poly.pdbx_strand_id
1 'polypeptide(L)'
;MLGADKCQYNNYGLHDFTNDGDITGIGHGGEKTNNYGTIRKSGGTGESRINSEFSNADGIVEVQTGRITIGNPVDYDWHTNTLYAGTWRVEGSGMLVFFDGSLQTNKAHVVLNGSNAKICTTPGYTWNPTYIEQSLTANQGTLEVYGDRTFSNHLDNTGTLIIGAGTELTFTGGLTNSGILSPGNSPGYVTINGDFTQDASGELQIELGGLDPGTGYDVLNIEGTASLAGILDVSLLSSLDPADIPDNYIFNILFADTITGDFDTVNLPSISEGNFEYFIDLNEGSDDIVNLRFHAVPIPGAVWLLGSGLFGLVAVRRRRNNIS
;
A
#
# COMPACT_ATOMS: atom_id res chain seq x y z
N MET A 1 -46.88 24.01 8.95
CA MET A 1 -46.40 22.69 9.38
C MET A 1 -44.91 22.83 9.62
N LEU A 2 -44.48 22.84 10.88
CA LEU A 2 -43.06 22.74 11.23
C LEU A 2 -42.63 21.36 10.73
N GLY A 3 -41.72 21.31 9.76
CA GLY A 3 -41.20 20.04 9.25
C GLY A 3 -40.53 19.30 10.39
N ALA A 4 -40.98 18.08 10.67
CA ALA A 4 -40.31 17.24 11.66
C ALA A 4 -38.86 17.05 11.19
N ASP A 5 -37.90 17.44 12.03
CA ASP A 5 -36.49 17.15 11.80
C ASP A 5 -36.36 15.64 11.59
N LYS A 6 -35.87 15.24 10.41
CA LYS A 6 -35.68 13.84 10.05
C LYS A 6 -34.71 13.20 11.05
N CYS A 7 -34.99 11.98 11.51
CA CYS A 7 -34.08 11.27 12.41
C CYS A 7 -32.71 11.08 11.74
N GLN A 8 -31.66 11.62 12.36
CA GLN A 8 -30.28 11.48 11.92
C GLN A 8 -29.46 10.82 13.01
N TYR A 9 -28.74 9.76 12.67
CA TYR A 9 -27.70 9.19 13.51
C TYR A 9 -26.36 9.74 13.06
N ASN A 10 -25.76 10.63 13.85
CA ASN A 10 -24.44 11.19 13.59
C ASN A 10 -23.42 10.49 14.49
N ASN A 11 -22.59 9.61 13.92
CA ASN A 11 -21.51 8.97 14.64
C ASN A 11 -20.23 9.81 14.53
N TYR A 12 -19.75 10.34 15.65
CA TYR A 12 -18.46 11.05 15.76
C TYR A 12 -17.39 10.23 16.49
N GLY A 13 -17.74 9.03 16.97
CA GLY A 13 -16.86 8.17 17.77
C GLY A 13 -16.85 6.75 17.22
N LEU A 14 -16.80 5.76 18.11
CA LEU A 14 -16.90 4.35 17.73
C LEU A 14 -18.33 3.84 17.92
N HIS A 15 -18.94 3.36 16.85
CA HIS A 15 -20.07 2.44 16.90
C HIS A 15 -19.55 1.04 16.60
N ASP A 16 -19.60 0.13 17.58
CA ASP A 16 -19.09 -1.23 17.40
C ASP A 16 -20.22 -2.27 17.48
N PHE A 17 -20.43 -3.00 16.38
CA PHE A 17 -21.23 -4.20 16.35
C PHE A 17 -20.43 -5.35 16.98
N THR A 18 -20.60 -5.55 18.29
CA THR A 18 -20.00 -6.68 19.02
C THR A 18 -20.76 -8.01 18.83
N ASN A 19 -21.87 -7.99 18.10
CA ASN A 19 -22.64 -9.13 17.62
C ASN A 19 -23.42 -8.74 16.35
N ASP A 20 -24.15 -9.67 15.75
CA ASP A 20 -25.06 -9.39 14.63
C ASP A 20 -26.20 -8.44 15.05
N GLY A 21 -26.44 -7.41 14.25
CA GLY A 21 -27.40 -6.35 14.56
C GLY A 21 -27.37 -5.22 13.54
N ASP A 22 -28.44 -4.44 13.48
CA ASP A 22 -28.69 -3.50 12.39
C ASP A 22 -28.83 -2.05 12.88
N ILE A 23 -28.37 -1.10 12.07
CA ILE A 23 -28.79 0.31 12.13
C ILE A 23 -29.93 0.49 11.12
N THR A 24 -31.14 0.77 11.62
CA THR A 24 -32.34 0.91 10.78
C THR A 24 -33.03 2.25 11.01
N GLY A 25 -33.60 2.81 9.93
CA GLY A 25 -34.54 3.92 10.01
C GLY A 25 -35.96 3.39 9.87
N ILE A 26 -36.86 3.71 10.81
CA ILE A 26 -38.28 3.40 10.68
C ILE A 26 -39.09 4.70 10.79
N GLY A 27 -39.98 4.91 9.81
CA GLY A 27 -41.26 5.57 10.04
C GLY A 27 -41.45 7.01 9.56
N HIS A 28 -40.45 7.68 8.98
CA HIS A 28 -40.56 9.11 8.65
C HIS A 28 -40.09 9.52 7.24
N GLY A 29 -39.24 8.71 6.59
CA GLY A 29 -38.73 8.99 5.26
C GLY A 29 -37.58 10.01 5.27
N GLY A 30 -36.40 9.57 4.84
CA GLY A 30 -35.18 10.38 4.80
C GLY A 30 -34.34 10.30 6.08
N GLU A 31 -34.46 9.20 6.82
CA GLU A 31 -33.55 8.80 7.89
C GLU A 31 -32.13 8.64 7.34
N LYS A 32 -31.17 9.24 8.04
CA LYS A 32 -29.76 9.21 7.64
C LYS A 32 -28.88 8.68 8.75
N THR A 33 -27.86 7.95 8.36
CA THR A 33 -26.70 7.66 9.20
C THR A 33 -25.49 8.35 8.60
N ASN A 34 -24.96 9.35 9.31
CA ASN A 34 -23.73 10.02 8.94
C ASN A 34 -22.61 9.52 9.84
N ASN A 35 -21.60 8.90 9.25
CA ASN A 35 -20.41 8.44 9.94
C ASN A 35 -19.25 9.41 9.71
N TYR A 36 -18.86 10.11 10.77
CA TYR A 36 -17.66 10.92 10.85
C TYR A 36 -16.58 10.25 11.72
N GLY A 37 -16.93 9.16 12.41
CA GLY A 37 -16.03 8.37 13.24
C GLY A 37 -15.80 6.99 12.63
N THR A 38 -15.89 5.96 13.46
CA THR A 38 -15.74 4.56 13.05
C THR A 38 -17.02 3.78 13.30
N ILE A 39 -17.53 3.11 12.27
CA ILE A 39 -18.47 2.01 12.43
C ILE A 39 -17.68 0.72 12.24
N ARG A 40 -17.61 -0.11 13.28
CA ARG A 40 -16.87 -1.37 13.29
C ARG A 40 -17.81 -2.54 13.49
N LYS A 41 -17.49 -3.69 12.90
CA LYS A 41 -18.01 -4.99 13.35
C LYS A 41 -16.87 -5.84 13.88
N SER A 42 -16.74 -5.90 15.21
CA SER A 42 -15.73 -6.68 15.92
C SER A 42 -16.23 -8.07 16.37
N GLY A 43 -17.54 -8.30 16.36
CA GLY A 43 -18.14 -9.55 16.80
C GLY A 43 -19.38 -10.00 16.01
N GLY A 44 -19.74 -11.26 16.22
CA GLY A 44 -20.75 -11.96 15.41
C GLY A 44 -20.16 -12.50 14.11
N THR A 45 -20.71 -13.62 13.64
CA THR A 45 -20.26 -14.31 12.41
C THR A 45 -21.23 -14.09 11.24
N GLY A 46 -22.41 -13.54 11.51
CA GLY A 46 -23.43 -13.26 10.52
C GLY A 46 -23.37 -11.84 10.00
N GLU A 47 -24.54 -11.25 9.81
CA GLU A 47 -24.73 -9.99 9.13
C GLU A 47 -25.13 -8.88 10.10
N SER A 48 -24.54 -7.71 9.88
CA SER A 48 -25.03 -6.44 10.40
C SER A 48 -25.43 -5.56 9.22
N ARG A 49 -26.62 -4.96 9.24
CA ARG A 49 -27.11 -4.11 8.14
C ARG A 49 -27.19 -2.65 8.54
N ILE A 50 -26.88 -1.77 7.59
CA ILE A 50 -27.19 -0.34 7.66
C ILE A 50 -28.25 -0.06 6.60
N ASN A 51 -29.51 0.08 7.03
CA ASN A 51 -30.69 0.20 6.15
C ASN A 51 -31.28 1.62 6.14
N SER A 52 -30.49 2.63 6.45
CA SER A 52 -30.78 4.05 6.23
C SER A 52 -29.93 4.59 5.08
N GLU A 53 -30.24 5.80 4.59
CA GLU A 53 -29.28 6.52 3.75
C GLU A 53 -27.99 6.70 4.54
N PHE A 54 -26.86 6.25 3.99
CA PHE A 54 -25.60 6.12 4.71
C PHE A 54 -24.51 6.97 4.07
N SER A 55 -23.92 7.88 4.84
CA SER A 55 -22.73 8.63 4.45
C SER A 55 -21.54 8.27 5.34
N ASN A 56 -20.41 8.05 4.71
CA ASN A 56 -19.11 7.71 5.29
C ASN A 56 -17.99 8.61 4.76
N ALA A 57 -18.30 9.73 4.11
CA ALA A 57 -17.33 10.55 3.39
C ALA A 57 -16.05 10.88 4.19
N ASP A 58 -16.22 11.20 5.48
CA ASP A 58 -15.13 11.53 6.42
C ASP A 58 -14.90 10.45 7.49
N GLY A 59 -15.51 9.28 7.33
CA GLY A 59 -15.54 8.22 8.33
C GLY A 59 -14.79 6.95 7.92
N ILE A 60 -14.78 5.99 8.84
CA ILE A 60 -14.25 4.64 8.65
C ILE A 60 -15.38 3.62 8.84
N VAL A 61 -15.55 2.72 7.89
CA VAL A 61 -16.27 1.45 8.09
C VAL A 61 -15.24 0.34 8.15
N GLU A 62 -15.25 -0.43 9.24
CA GLU A 62 -14.30 -1.51 9.49
C GLU A 62 -15.01 -2.84 9.75
N VAL A 63 -14.75 -3.84 8.92
CA VAL A 63 -15.33 -5.18 9.08
C VAL A 63 -14.24 -6.15 9.53
N GLN A 64 -14.25 -6.53 10.80
CA GLN A 64 -13.29 -7.49 11.36
C GLN A 64 -13.82 -8.93 11.36
N THR A 65 -15.14 -9.09 11.50
CA THR A 65 -15.81 -10.41 11.48
C THR A 65 -17.14 -10.36 10.75
N GLY A 66 -17.60 -11.50 10.25
CA GLY A 66 -18.89 -11.62 9.57
C GLY A 66 -18.99 -10.65 8.37
N ARG A 67 -20.16 -10.04 8.19
CA ARG A 67 -20.34 -9.01 7.15
C ARG A 67 -21.08 -7.77 7.63
N ILE A 68 -20.74 -6.62 7.04
CA ILE A 68 -21.59 -5.43 7.06
C ILE A 68 -22.21 -5.25 5.67
N THR A 69 -23.53 -5.11 5.60
CA THR A 69 -24.25 -4.77 4.38
C THR A 69 -24.77 -3.35 4.47
N ILE A 70 -24.44 -2.52 3.49
CA ILE A 70 -24.85 -1.12 3.41
C ILE A 70 -25.89 -0.98 2.32
N GLY A 71 -27.12 -0.69 2.75
CA GLY A 71 -28.27 -0.75 1.89
C GLY A 71 -28.39 0.43 0.93
N ASN A 72 -28.04 1.62 1.38
CA ASN A 72 -28.20 2.86 0.63
C ASN A 72 -27.01 3.81 0.87
N PRO A 73 -25.81 3.46 0.37
CA PRO A 73 -24.63 4.32 0.49
C PRO A 73 -24.77 5.54 -0.42
N VAL A 74 -24.49 6.74 0.08
CA VAL A 74 -24.37 7.95 -0.77
C VAL A 74 -22.98 8.09 -1.39
N ASP A 75 -21.98 7.42 -0.79
CA ASP A 75 -20.60 7.46 -1.27
C ASP A 75 -20.32 6.40 -2.35
N TYR A 76 -21.28 5.52 -2.65
CA TYR A 76 -21.18 4.59 -3.77
C TYR A 76 -22.35 4.84 -4.74
N ASP A 77 -22.02 5.22 -5.97
CA ASP A 77 -23.01 5.38 -7.05
C ASP A 77 -22.97 4.16 -7.97
N TRP A 78 -24.05 3.39 -7.95
CA TRP A 78 -24.22 2.20 -8.78
C TRP A 78 -24.48 2.53 -10.26
N HIS A 79 -24.83 3.77 -10.62
CA HIS A 79 -24.96 4.17 -12.03
C HIS A 79 -23.59 4.42 -12.66
N THR A 80 -22.66 5.01 -11.90
CA THR A 80 -21.29 5.25 -12.34
C THR A 80 -20.31 4.19 -11.84
N ASN A 81 -20.78 3.18 -11.10
CA ASN A 81 -19.95 2.11 -10.57
C ASN A 81 -18.76 2.61 -9.74
N THR A 82 -18.95 3.72 -9.00
CA THR A 82 -17.85 4.48 -8.37
C THR A 82 -18.05 4.61 -6.86
N LEU A 83 -17.01 4.31 -6.09
CA LEU A 83 -16.92 4.60 -4.66
C LEU A 83 -16.15 5.91 -4.46
N TYR A 84 -16.78 6.95 -3.92
CA TYR A 84 -16.31 8.34 -3.97
C TYR A 84 -15.49 8.81 -2.77
N ALA A 85 -15.80 8.35 -1.56
CA ALA A 85 -15.24 8.91 -0.34
C ALA A 85 -15.26 7.91 0.83
N GLY A 86 -14.63 8.29 1.94
CA GLY A 86 -14.53 7.49 3.16
C GLY A 86 -13.43 6.45 3.14
N THR A 87 -13.19 5.86 4.32
CA THR A 87 -12.34 4.68 4.48
C THR A 87 -13.20 3.42 4.63
N TRP A 88 -12.87 2.40 3.85
CA TRP A 88 -13.57 1.13 3.77
C TRP A 88 -12.59 -0.01 4.01
N ARG A 89 -12.55 -0.49 5.24
CA ARG A 89 -11.55 -1.43 5.72
C ARG A 89 -12.17 -2.79 6.01
N VAL A 90 -11.57 -3.84 5.47
CA VAL A 90 -11.99 -5.21 5.69
C VAL A 90 -10.78 -6.02 6.14
N GLU A 91 -10.92 -6.73 7.25
CA GLU A 91 -9.85 -7.50 7.88
C GLU A 91 -10.12 -9.00 7.79
N GLY A 92 -9.07 -9.80 7.69
CA GLY A 92 -9.11 -11.26 7.79
C GLY A 92 -10.04 -11.90 6.76
N SER A 93 -11.22 -12.35 7.21
CA SER A 93 -12.29 -12.94 6.40
C SER A 93 -13.59 -12.14 6.43
N GLY A 94 -13.54 -10.89 6.92
CA GLY A 94 -14.67 -9.98 6.92
C GLY A 94 -15.17 -9.70 5.49
N MET A 95 -16.40 -9.23 5.40
CA MET A 95 -16.99 -8.84 4.12
C MET A 95 -17.81 -7.56 4.23
N LEU A 96 -17.57 -6.62 3.33
CA LEU A 96 -18.38 -5.43 3.14
C LEU A 96 -19.20 -5.57 1.87
N VAL A 97 -20.50 -5.30 1.96
CA VAL A 97 -21.45 -5.47 0.86
C VAL A 97 -22.17 -4.16 0.57
N PHE A 98 -22.16 -3.74 -0.69
CA PHE A 98 -23.02 -2.69 -1.22
C PHE A 98 -24.14 -3.30 -2.07
N PHE A 99 -25.29 -2.63 -2.20
CA PHE A 99 -26.33 -3.03 -3.16
C PHE A 99 -26.11 -2.42 -4.53
N ASP A 100 -26.48 -3.20 -5.55
CA ASP A 100 -26.50 -2.83 -6.96
C ASP A 100 -25.17 -2.45 -7.61
N GLY A 101 -25.19 -2.44 -8.95
CA GLY A 101 -24.02 -2.12 -9.78
C GLY A 101 -22.84 -3.07 -9.60
N SER A 102 -21.67 -2.60 -10.02
CA SER A 102 -20.38 -3.27 -9.88
C SER A 102 -19.35 -2.23 -9.46
N LEU A 103 -18.49 -2.50 -8.49
CA LEU A 103 -17.50 -1.52 -8.06
C LEU A 103 -16.33 -1.50 -9.06
N GLN A 104 -16.38 -0.58 -10.03
CA GLN A 104 -15.38 -0.48 -11.10
C GLN A 104 -14.34 0.60 -10.84
N THR A 105 -14.71 1.68 -10.15
CA THR A 105 -13.82 2.80 -9.83
C THR A 105 -13.76 3.04 -8.33
N ASN A 106 -12.55 3.01 -7.77
CA ASN A 106 -12.29 3.46 -6.41
C ASN A 106 -11.72 4.89 -6.42
N LYS A 107 -12.42 5.86 -5.82
CA LYS A 107 -11.92 7.20 -5.47
C LYS A 107 -11.78 7.40 -3.95
N ALA A 108 -12.20 6.40 -3.19
CA ALA A 108 -12.16 6.40 -1.75
C ALA A 108 -10.84 5.79 -1.24
N HIS A 109 -10.75 5.58 0.07
CA HIS A 109 -9.70 4.79 0.68
C HIS A 109 -10.23 3.37 0.97
N VAL A 110 -9.73 2.37 0.26
CA VAL A 110 -10.10 0.96 0.41
C VAL A 110 -8.93 0.19 1.00
N VAL A 111 -9.17 -0.58 2.05
CA VAL A 111 -8.19 -1.46 2.68
C VAL A 111 -8.72 -2.89 2.72
N LEU A 112 -8.01 -3.79 2.07
CA LEU A 112 -8.29 -5.21 2.02
C LEU A 112 -7.18 -5.98 2.74
N ASN A 113 -7.29 -6.11 4.06
CA ASN A 113 -6.25 -6.70 4.89
C ASN A 113 -6.45 -8.20 5.12
N GLY A 114 -5.73 -9.03 4.36
CA GLY A 114 -5.75 -10.50 4.42
C GLY A 114 -6.45 -11.10 3.20
N SER A 115 -5.99 -12.26 2.69
CA SER A 115 -6.42 -12.83 1.40
C SER A 115 -7.93 -13.11 1.28
N ASN A 116 -8.64 -13.20 2.40
CA ASN A 116 -10.09 -13.47 2.46
C ASN A 116 -10.94 -12.23 2.76
N ALA A 117 -10.37 -11.05 2.96
CA ALA A 117 -11.13 -9.83 3.15
C ALA A 117 -11.84 -9.46 1.84
N LYS A 118 -13.17 -9.26 1.85
CA LYS A 118 -13.93 -9.02 0.62
C LYS A 118 -14.73 -7.73 0.66
N ILE A 119 -14.72 -7.02 -0.46
CA ILE A 119 -15.74 -6.02 -0.80
C ILE A 119 -16.47 -6.55 -2.03
N CYS A 120 -17.81 -6.53 -1.99
CA CYS A 120 -18.61 -6.90 -3.14
C CYS A 120 -19.86 -6.04 -3.28
N THR A 121 -20.43 -6.02 -4.49
CA THR A 121 -21.77 -5.52 -4.75
C THR A 121 -22.71 -6.70 -4.97
N THR A 122 -24.02 -6.50 -4.75
CA THR A 122 -25.06 -7.51 -5.03
C THR A 122 -26.09 -6.95 -6.00
N PRO A 123 -25.94 -7.20 -7.32
CA PRO A 123 -26.85 -6.69 -8.35
C PRO A 123 -28.31 -7.15 -8.18
N GLY A 124 -29.24 -6.21 -8.32
CA GLY A 124 -30.68 -6.47 -8.29
C GLY A 124 -31.20 -6.98 -6.95
N TYR A 125 -30.52 -6.65 -5.84
CA TYR A 125 -30.83 -7.14 -4.48
C TYR A 125 -30.85 -8.68 -4.35
N THR A 126 -30.24 -9.40 -5.30
CA THR A 126 -30.10 -10.85 -5.25
C THR A 126 -28.70 -11.23 -4.76
N TRP A 127 -28.57 -12.36 -4.06
CA TRP A 127 -27.26 -12.82 -3.57
C TRP A 127 -26.45 -13.48 -4.69
N ASN A 128 -25.94 -12.65 -5.60
CA ASN A 128 -24.98 -13.01 -6.64
C ASN A 128 -23.84 -11.98 -6.61
N PRO A 129 -22.92 -12.08 -5.62
CA PRO A 129 -21.95 -11.03 -5.36
C PRO A 129 -20.97 -10.86 -6.52
N THR A 130 -20.75 -9.61 -6.94
CA THR A 130 -19.62 -9.25 -7.79
C THR A 130 -18.54 -8.66 -6.90
N TYR A 131 -17.42 -9.39 -6.77
CA TYR A 131 -16.32 -8.97 -5.92
C TYR A 131 -15.50 -7.86 -6.58
N ILE A 132 -14.87 -7.02 -5.77
CA ILE A 132 -13.98 -5.96 -6.26
C ILE A 132 -12.86 -6.53 -7.14
N GLU A 133 -12.32 -7.70 -6.81
CA GLU A 133 -11.30 -8.38 -7.61
C GLU A 133 -11.77 -8.78 -9.03
N GLN A 134 -13.09 -8.88 -9.24
CA GLN A 134 -13.68 -9.23 -10.53
C GLN A 134 -14.11 -8.01 -11.35
N SER A 135 -14.20 -6.83 -10.73
CA SER A 135 -14.88 -5.67 -11.32
C SER A 135 -14.07 -4.39 -11.34
N LEU A 136 -13.09 -4.23 -10.44
CA LEU A 136 -12.27 -3.02 -10.39
C LEU A 136 -11.45 -2.89 -11.67
N THR A 137 -11.50 -1.70 -12.27
CA THR A 137 -10.70 -1.33 -13.45
C THR A 137 -9.92 -0.04 -13.22
N ALA A 138 -10.32 0.80 -12.27
CA ALA A 138 -9.65 2.06 -11.98
C ALA A 138 -9.50 2.31 -10.47
N ASN A 139 -8.28 2.64 -10.05
CA ASN A 139 -7.99 3.20 -8.74
C ASN A 139 -7.57 4.68 -8.90
N GLN A 140 -8.43 5.58 -8.44
CA GLN A 140 -8.28 7.04 -8.41
C GLN A 140 -8.17 7.59 -6.97
N GLY A 141 -8.34 6.72 -5.97
CA GLY A 141 -8.15 7.01 -4.55
C GLY A 141 -7.00 6.18 -3.98
N THR A 142 -7.13 5.71 -2.75
CA THR A 142 -6.14 4.82 -2.13
C THR A 142 -6.68 3.40 -2.10
N LEU A 143 -5.89 2.44 -2.58
CA LEU A 143 -6.15 1.01 -2.48
C LEU A 143 -4.98 0.35 -1.76
N GLU A 144 -5.22 -0.18 -0.56
CA GLU A 144 -4.27 -1.00 0.17
C GLU A 144 -4.70 -2.47 0.12
N VAL A 145 -3.80 -3.36 -0.31
CA VAL A 145 -4.08 -4.79 -0.47
C VAL A 145 -3.04 -5.63 0.25
N TYR A 146 -3.50 -6.48 1.17
CA TYR A 146 -2.63 -7.42 1.89
C TYR A 146 -3.13 -8.85 1.68
N GLY A 147 -2.20 -9.75 1.37
CA GLY A 147 -2.46 -11.15 1.09
C GLY A 147 -2.92 -11.39 -0.34
N ASP A 148 -2.54 -12.56 -0.85
CA ASP A 148 -2.55 -12.85 -2.29
C ASP A 148 -3.94 -12.77 -2.93
N ARG A 149 -4.00 -12.18 -4.13
CA ARG A 149 -5.24 -11.94 -4.88
C ARG A 149 -5.04 -11.92 -6.38
N THR A 150 -6.11 -12.26 -7.11
CA THR A 150 -6.18 -12.17 -8.56
C THR A 150 -7.25 -11.17 -8.97
N PHE A 151 -6.84 -10.06 -9.58
CA PHE A 151 -7.71 -9.13 -10.26
C PHE A 151 -7.93 -9.57 -11.70
N SER A 152 -9.21 -9.71 -12.09
CA SER A 152 -9.59 -10.29 -13.39
C SER A 152 -9.51 -9.28 -14.56
N ASN A 153 -9.32 -8.00 -14.27
CA ASN A 153 -9.27 -6.94 -15.27
C ASN A 153 -7.88 -6.29 -15.31
N HIS A 154 -7.67 -5.48 -16.34
CA HIS A 154 -6.63 -4.45 -16.30
C HIS A 154 -6.98 -3.43 -15.21
N LEU A 155 -5.98 -3.01 -14.43
CA LEU A 155 -6.14 -1.95 -13.44
C LEU A 155 -5.35 -0.70 -13.85
N ASP A 156 -6.07 0.41 -14.01
CA ASP A 156 -5.49 1.74 -14.14
C ASP A 156 -5.37 2.39 -12.76
N ASN A 157 -4.14 2.49 -12.23
CA ASN A 157 -3.87 3.21 -11.00
C ASN A 157 -3.45 4.65 -11.31
N THR A 158 -4.30 5.60 -10.96
CA THR A 158 -4.05 7.06 -11.01
C THR A 158 -4.04 7.71 -9.62
N GLY A 159 -4.42 6.94 -8.60
CA GLY A 159 -4.32 7.31 -7.18
C GLY A 159 -3.10 6.65 -6.52
N THR A 160 -3.29 6.08 -5.33
CA THR A 160 -2.25 5.38 -4.58
C THR A 160 -2.59 3.90 -4.46
N LEU A 161 -1.66 3.03 -4.87
CA LEU A 161 -1.73 1.58 -4.66
C LEU A 161 -0.62 1.17 -3.68
N ILE A 162 -1.03 0.60 -2.55
CA ILE A 162 -0.13 0.06 -1.52
C ILE A 162 -0.32 -1.46 -1.51
N ILE A 163 0.76 -2.20 -1.69
CA ILE A 163 0.72 -3.66 -1.71
C ILE A 163 1.42 -4.17 -0.45
N GLY A 164 0.74 -4.85 0.46
CA GLY A 164 1.32 -5.31 1.71
C GLY A 164 2.53 -6.24 1.51
N ALA A 165 3.50 -6.17 2.43
CA ALA A 165 4.69 -7.02 2.38
C ALA A 165 4.33 -8.51 2.29
N GLY A 166 5.01 -9.23 1.41
CA GLY A 166 4.78 -10.65 1.14
C GLY A 166 3.52 -10.95 0.32
N THR A 167 2.88 -9.94 -0.27
CA THR A 167 1.67 -10.12 -1.08
C THR A 167 2.02 -10.36 -2.55
N GLU A 168 1.37 -11.35 -3.15
CA GLU A 168 1.35 -11.57 -4.60
C GLU A 168 0.02 -11.12 -5.20
N LEU A 169 0.07 -10.19 -6.16
CA LEU A 169 -1.08 -9.74 -6.93
C LEU A 169 -0.97 -10.19 -8.38
N THR A 170 -1.94 -10.95 -8.84
CA THR A 170 -2.11 -11.22 -10.29
C THR A 170 -3.06 -10.21 -10.89
N PHE A 171 -2.66 -9.56 -11.98
CA PHE A 171 -3.56 -8.74 -12.81
C PHE A 171 -3.66 -9.39 -14.19
N THR A 172 -4.75 -10.11 -14.46
CA THR A 172 -4.86 -10.87 -15.72
C THR A 172 -4.92 -9.99 -16.97
N GLY A 173 -5.28 -8.71 -16.81
CA GLY A 173 -5.20 -7.70 -17.86
C GLY A 173 -3.98 -6.79 -17.78
N GLY A 174 -3.09 -6.97 -16.81
CA GLY A 174 -1.95 -6.08 -16.51
C GLY A 174 -2.28 -4.94 -15.54
N LEU A 175 -1.23 -4.26 -15.08
CA LEU A 175 -1.31 -3.07 -14.20
C LEU A 175 -0.66 -1.87 -14.90
N THR A 176 -1.40 -0.77 -15.04
CA THR A 176 -0.83 0.53 -15.41
C THR A 176 -0.78 1.42 -14.18
N ASN A 177 0.39 1.95 -13.85
CA ASN A 177 0.58 2.93 -12.80
C ASN A 177 0.89 4.32 -13.39
N SER A 178 -0.11 5.20 -13.34
CA SER A 178 0.00 6.64 -13.62
C SER A 178 -0.12 7.51 -12.35
N GLY A 179 -0.19 6.87 -11.17
CA GLY A 179 -0.20 7.48 -9.84
C GLY A 179 0.95 6.95 -8.98
N ILE A 180 0.73 6.74 -7.69
CA ILE A 180 1.74 6.22 -6.76
C ILE A 180 1.57 4.70 -6.61
N LEU A 181 2.67 3.96 -6.73
CA LEU A 181 2.80 2.57 -6.32
C LEU A 181 3.84 2.47 -5.21
N SER A 182 3.44 1.92 -4.06
CA SER A 182 4.34 1.64 -2.92
C SER A 182 4.33 0.14 -2.63
N PRO A 183 5.44 -0.58 -2.89
CA PRO A 183 5.65 -1.93 -2.37
C PRO A 183 5.75 -1.90 -0.85
N GLY A 184 4.87 -2.61 -0.17
CA GLY A 184 4.83 -2.72 1.29
C GLY A 184 4.02 -1.62 1.99
N ASN A 185 3.78 -1.84 3.29
CA ASN A 185 3.76 -0.77 4.30
C ASN A 185 5.19 -0.55 4.83
N SER A 186 6.13 -0.69 3.90
CA SER A 186 7.56 -0.50 3.87
C SER A 186 8.40 -0.74 5.14
N PRO A 187 9.49 -1.52 5.05
CA PRO A 187 9.94 -2.27 3.87
C PRO A 187 9.06 -3.50 3.50
N GLY A 188 9.00 -3.88 2.22
CA GLY A 188 8.25 -5.04 1.74
C GLY A 188 8.72 -5.64 0.40
N TYR A 189 8.62 -6.97 0.29
CA TYR A 189 8.73 -7.69 -1.00
C TYR A 189 7.32 -7.94 -1.54
N VAL A 190 7.04 -7.51 -2.77
CA VAL A 190 5.73 -7.73 -3.40
C VAL A 190 5.91 -8.27 -4.81
N THR A 191 4.97 -9.11 -5.24
CA THR A 191 4.98 -9.69 -6.59
C THR A 191 3.77 -9.21 -7.38
N ILE A 192 4.01 -8.78 -8.61
CA ILE A 192 3.01 -8.62 -9.66
C ILE A 192 3.15 -9.79 -10.62
N ASN A 193 2.12 -10.63 -10.70
CA ASN A 193 2.05 -11.71 -11.67
C ASN A 193 1.32 -11.19 -12.94
N GLY A 194 2.11 -10.80 -13.93
CA GLY A 194 1.67 -10.20 -15.19
C GLY A 194 2.50 -8.97 -15.59
N ASP A 195 2.11 -8.32 -16.68
CA ASP A 195 2.79 -7.13 -17.18
C ASP A 195 2.50 -5.90 -16.31
N PHE A 196 3.53 -5.06 -16.15
CA PHE A 196 3.50 -3.81 -15.41
C PHE A 196 3.92 -2.65 -16.32
N THR A 197 3.13 -1.59 -16.34
CA THR A 197 3.47 -0.34 -17.04
C THR A 197 3.49 0.80 -16.05
N GLN A 198 4.67 1.36 -15.81
CA GLN A 198 4.83 2.66 -15.18
C GLN A 198 4.69 3.73 -16.27
N ASP A 199 3.65 4.56 -16.17
CA ASP A 199 3.40 5.64 -17.13
C ASP A 199 4.19 6.91 -16.77
N ALA A 200 4.24 7.88 -17.67
CA ALA A 200 5.05 9.10 -17.51
C ALA A 200 4.66 9.97 -16.30
N SER A 201 3.43 9.85 -15.79
CA SER A 201 2.98 10.52 -14.56
C SER A 201 3.08 9.64 -13.30
N GLY A 202 3.43 8.36 -13.46
CA GLY A 202 3.54 7.42 -12.36
C GLY A 202 4.77 7.67 -11.50
N GLU A 203 4.65 7.32 -10.22
CA GLU A 203 5.73 7.28 -9.23
C GLU A 203 5.80 5.90 -8.59
N LEU A 204 6.98 5.27 -8.63
CA LEU A 204 7.31 4.09 -7.83
C LEU A 204 8.10 4.55 -6.61
N GLN A 205 7.59 4.27 -5.42
CA GLN A 205 8.23 4.60 -4.15
C GLN A 205 9.00 3.38 -3.62
N ILE A 206 10.24 3.60 -3.18
CA ILE A 206 11.11 2.57 -2.62
C ILE A 206 11.77 3.11 -1.35
N GLU A 207 11.63 2.38 -0.25
CA GLU A 207 12.23 2.71 1.04
C GLU A 207 13.38 1.77 1.38
N LEU A 208 14.51 2.35 1.80
CA LEU A 208 15.69 1.63 2.29
C LEU A 208 15.83 1.85 3.80
N GLY A 209 15.53 0.82 4.58
CA GLY A 209 15.62 0.82 6.05
C GLY A 209 16.60 -0.19 6.65
N GLY A 210 17.32 -0.93 5.81
CA GLY A 210 18.25 -2.01 6.16
C GLY A 210 18.86 -2.62 4.90
N LEU A 211 19.65 -3.69 5.04
CA LEU A 211 20.38 -4.33 3.93
C LEU A 211 19.78 -5.66 3.47
N ASP A 212 18.63 -6.07 4.02
CA ASP A 212 17.97 -7.32 3.65
C ASP A 212 16.78 -7.03 2.72
N PRO A 213 16.66 -7.68 1.54
CA PRO A 213 15.54 -7.45 0.63
C PRO A 213 14.21 -7.86 1.27
N GLY A 214 13.19 -7.02 1.09
CA GLY A 214 11.82 -7.28 1.55
C GLY A 214 11.57 -7.07 3.04
N THR A 215 12.60 -7.07 3.88
CA THR A 215 12.50 -6.81 5.33
C THR A 215 13.29 -5.58 5.77
N GLY A 216 14.39 -5.29 5.07
CA GLY A 216 15.21 -4.10 5.24
C GLY A 216 14.96 -3.05 4.16
N TYR A 217 14.62 -3.43 2.93
CA TYR A 217 14.26 -2.48 1.88
C TYR A 217 13.20 -3.04 0.93
N ASP A 218 12.52 -2.15 0.21
CA ASP A 218 11.45 -2.52 -0.72
C ASP A 218 11.97 -3.25 -1.96
N VAL A 219 11.21 -4.26 -2.39
CA VAL A 219 11.44 -4.99 -3.63
C VAL A 219 10.11 -5.17 -4.37
N LEU A 220 10.10 -4.74 -5.63
CA LEU A 220 9.01 -5.01 -6.57
C LEU A 220 9.43 -6.10 -7.55
N ASN A 221 8.80 -7.26 -7.49
CA ASN A 221 9.01 -8.36 -8.42
C ASN A 221 7.89 -8.44 -9.44
N ILE A 222 8.21 -8.49 -10.73
CA ILE A 222 7.24 -8.51 -11.83
C ILE A 222 7.51 -9.77 -12.66
N GLU A 223 6.59 -10.74 -12.66
CA GLU A 223 6.76 -12.00 -13.42
C GLU A 223 6.49 -11.85 -14.94
N GLY A 224 6.60 -10.64 -15.47
CA GLY A 224 6.27 -10.28 -16.84
C GLY A 224 7.10 -9.09 -17.32
N THR A 225 6.61 -8.38 -18.35
CA THR A 225 7.32 -7.20 -18.85
C THR A 225 7.05 -5.99 -17.96
N ALA A 226 8.12 -5.32 -17.50
CA ALA A 226 8.07 -4.01 -16.88
C ALA A 226 8.40 -2.92 -17.92
N SER A 227 7.44 -2.07 -18.26
CA SER A 227 7.67 -0.86 -19.06
C SER A 227 7.83 0.32 -18.13
N LEU A 228 9.02 0.93 -18.10
CA LEU A 228 9.38 2.01 -17.18
C LEU A 228 9.33 3.39 -17.86
N ALA A 229 8.75 4.36 -17.16
CA ALA A 229 8.72 5.79 -17.44
C ALA A 229 8.51 6.55 -16.12
N GLY A 230 8.37 7.87 -16.14
CA GLY A 230 7.98 8.64 -14.96
C GLY A 230 9.03 8.65 -13.86
N ILE A 231 8.61 8.49 -12.60
CA ILE A 231 9.46 8.74 -11.43
C ILE A 231 9.77 7.45 -10.66
N LEU A 232 11.04 7.26 -10.33
CA LEU A 232 11.49 6.42 -9.22
C LEU A 232 11.87 7.33 -8.04
N ASP A 233 11.17 7.20 -6.93
CA ASP A 233 11.44 7.94 -5.70
C ASP A 233 11.99 7.02 -4.61
N VAL A 234 13.24 7.25 -4.22
CA VAL A 234 13.93 6.42 -3.22
C VAL A 234 14.15 7.23 -1.95
N SER A 235 13.77 6.67 -0.81
CA SER A 235 13.96 7.30 0.50
C SER A 235 14.71 6.40 1.48
N LEU A 236 15.38 7.01 2.46
CA LEU A 236 15.99 6.28 3.58
C LEU A 236 15.07 6.34 4.78
N LEU A 237 14.80 5.19 5.39
CA LEU A 237 14.14 5.13 6.68
C LEU A 237 15.13 5.44 7.79
N SER A 238 14.63 6.00 8.89
CA SER A 238 15.44 6.34 10.06
C SER A 238 16.17 5.15 10.70
N SER A 239 15.81 3.92 10.33
CA SER A 239 16.44 2.68 10.79
C SER A 239 17.77 2.36 10.09
N LEU A 240 18.05 2.97 8.92
CA LEU A 240 19.30 2.78 8.19
C LEU A 240 20.21 3.98 8.41
N ASP A 241 21.30 3.78 9.16
CA ASP A 241 22.41 4.72 9.17
C ASP A 241 23.19 4.57 7.85
N PRO A 242 23.31 5.62 7.02
CA PRO A 242 24.08 5.55 5.77
C PRO A 242 25.53 5.09 5.96
N ALA A 243 26.12 5.31 7.14
CA ALA A 243 27.48 4.86 7.45
C ALA A 243 27.60 3.33 7.59
N ASP A 244 26.49 2.62 7.80
CA ASP A 244 26.46 1.16 7.88
C ASP A 244 26.37 0.47 6.51
N ILE A 245 26.14 1.23 5.43
CA ILE A 245 26.09 0.70 4.07
C ILE A 245 27.53 0.46 3.57
N PRO A 246 27.91 -0.78 3.22
CA PRO A 246 29.24 -1.04 2.67
C PRO A 246 29.46 -0.34 1.34
N ASP A 247 30.70 0.10 1.09
CA ASP A 247 31.08 0.63 -0.22
C ASP A 247 30.83 -0.41 -1.33
N ASN A 248 30.25 0.03 -2.45
CA ASN A 248 29.78 -0.79 -3.56
C ASN A 248 28.65 -1.79 -3.23
N TYR A 249 27.97 -1.64 -2.09
CA TYR A 249 26.75 -2.42 -1.83
C TYR A 249 25.68 -2.10 -2.88
N ILE A 250 24.94 -3.12 -3.32
CA ILE A 250 23.90 -3.01 -4.35
C ILE A 250 22.56 -3.39 -3.74
N PHE A 251 21.58 -2.49 -3.88
CA PHE A 251 20.17 -2.75 -3.61
C PHE A 251 19.49 -3.14 -4.92
N ASN A 252 18.95 -4.34 -4.99
CA ASN A 252 18.16 -4.81 -6.12
C ASN A 252 16.69 -4.54 -5.84
N ILE A 253 16.13 -3.49 -6.43
CA ILE A 253 14.84 -2.91 -6.00
C ILE A 253 13.67 -3.31 -6.91
N LEU A 254 13.96 -3.71 -8.15
CA LEU A 254 12.96 -4.22 -9.08
C LEU A 254 13.53 -5.38 -9.88
N PHE A 255 12.74 -6.46 -10.00
CA PHE A 255 13.01 -7.60 -10.86
C PHE A 255 11.90 -7.72 -11.90
N ALA A 256 12.23 -8.00 -13.16
CA ALA A 256 11.24 -8.33 -14.16
C ALA A 256 11.76 -9.33 -15.19
N ASP A 257 10.89 -10.17 -15.78
CA ASP A 257 11.26 -11.05 -16.90
C ASP A 257 11.90 -10.26 -18.04
N THR A 258 11.42 -9.04 -18.29
CA THR A 258 12.01 -8.10 -19.23
C THR A 258 11.72 -6.67 -18.78
N ILE A 259 12.74 -5.82 -18.78
CA ILE A 259 12.59 -4.37 -18.58
C ILE A 259 12.68 -3.67 -19.94
N THR A 260 11.75 -2.77 -20.19
CA THR A 260 11.77 -1.86 -21.33
C THR A 260 11.61 -0.42 -20.84
N GLY A 261 12.20 0.54 -21.56
CA GLY A 261 12.21 1.94 -21.12
C GLY A 261 13.20 2.20 -19.99
N ASP A 262 13.02 3.34 -19.33
CA ASP A 262 13.80 3.84 -18.19
C ASP A 262 12.93 4.85 -17.43
N PHE A 263 13.22 5.10 -16.15
CA PHE A 263 12.56 6.19 -15.43
C PHE A 263 12.99 7.54 -16.02
N ASP A 264 12.03 8.44 -16.23
CA ASP A 264 12.30 9.81 -16.69
C ASP A 264 13.00 10.65 -15.61
N THR A 265 12.76 10.32 -14.34
CA THR A 265 13.38 10.97 -13.18
C THR A 265 13.66 9.96 -12.08
N VAL A 266 14.88 9.97 -11.56
CA VAL A 266 15.30 9.15 -10.42
C VAL A 266 15.69 10.07 -9.27
N ASN A 267 14.88 10.09 -8.22
CA ASN A 267 15.15 10.82 -6.99
C ASN A 267 15.87 9.90 -6.00
N LEU A 268 17.14 10.20 -5.74
CA LEU A 268 17.94 9.43 -4.80
C LEU A 268 18.18 10.23 -3.51
N PRO A 269 18.29 9.57 -2.34
CA PRO A 269 18.62 10.23 -1.10
C PRO A 269 19.95 10.99 -1.18
N SER A 270 19.95 12.23 -0.68
CA SER A 270 21.18 13.02 -0.53
C SER A 270 21.74 12.84 0.89
N ILE A 271 22.92 12.25 1.00
CA ILE A 271 23.58 11.90 2.26
C ILE A 271 25.04 12.36 2.26
N SER A 272 25.62 12.61 3.44
CA SER A 272 27.02 13.07 3.56
C SER A 272 28.04 11.94 3.42
N GLU A 273 27.59 10.71 3.66
CA GLU A 273 28.40 9.50 3.78
C GLU A 273 28.69 8.87 2.42
N GLY A 274 28.03 9.30 1.35
CA GLY A 274 28.16 8.69 0.03
C GLY A 274 27.17 9.21 -0.99
N ASN A 275 27.06 8.49 -2.10
CA ASN A 275 26.03 8.71 -3.10
C ASN A 275 25.51 7.38 -3.63
N PHE A 276 24.25 7.39 -4.09
CA PHE A 276 23.68 6.28 -4.83
C PHE A 276 23.86 6.50 -6.34
N GLU A 277 24.09 5.41 -7.06
CA GLU A 277 24.14 5.33 -8.52
C GLU A 277 23.06 4.37 -8.99
N TYR A 278 22.21 4.85 -9.91
CA TYR A 278 21.13 4.07 -10.54
C TYR A 278 21.62 3.39 -11.82
N PHE A 279 21.22 2.15 -12.05
CA PHE A 279 21.41 1.45 -13.32
C PHE A 279 20.43 0.29 -13.50
N ILE A 280 20.18 -0.09 -14.77
CA ILE A 280 19.40 -1.26 -15.16
C ILE A 280 20.35 -2.31 -15.73
N ASP A 281 20.33 -3.52 -15.17
CA ASP A 281 21.03 -4.67 -15.71
C ASP A 281 20.06 -5.49 -16.57
N LEU A 282 20.30 -5.47 -17.89
CA LEU A 282 19.56 -6.31 -18.85
C LEU A 282 20.27 -7.66 -18.98
N ASN A 283 19.63 -8.73 -18.55
CA ASN A 283 20.22 -10.06 -18.43
C ASN A 283 19.66 -11.03 -19.48
N GLU A 284 20.53 -11.57 -20.34
CA GLU A 284 20.10 -12.60 -21.29
C GLU A 284 19.85 -13.94 -20.56
N GLY A 285 18.58 -14.35 -20.46
CA GLY A 285 18.19 -15.67 -19.95
C GLY A 285 17.93 -15.73 -18.43
N SER A 286 17.85 -14.59 -17.76
CA SER A 286 17.33 -14.41 -16.40
C SER A 286 16.63 -13.05 -16.30
N ASP A 287 16.01 -12.77 -15.15
CA ASP A 287 15.32 -11.49 -14.91
C ASP A 287 16.25 -10.29 -15.11
N ASP A 288 15.71 -9.24 -15.73
CA ASP A 288 16.28 -7.90 -15.75
C ASP A 288 16.08 -7.24 -14.38
N ILE A 289 17.03 -6.39 -13.98
CA ILE A 289 17.07 -5.86 -12.61
C ILE A 289 17.31 -4.35 -12.61
N VAL A 290 16.55 -3.61 -11.81
CA VAL A 290 16.86 -2.22 -11.44
C VAL A 290 17.66 -2.21 -10.15
N ASN A 291 18.80 -1.53 -10.18
CA ASN A 291 19.77 -1.54 -9.09
C ASN A 291 20.13 -0.13 -8.62
N LEU A 292 20.43 -0.02 -7.33
CA LEU A 292 21.09 1.13 -6.72
C LEU A 292 22.43 0.69 -6.12
N ARG A 293 23.54 1.23 -6.62
CA ARG A 293 24.86 1.02 -6.01
C ARG A 293 25.20 2.17 -5.09
N PHE A 294 25.61 1.86 -3.87
CA PHE A 294 26.13 2.85 -2.95
C PHE A 294 27.64 3.03 -3.10
N HIS A 295 28.10 4.27 -3.23
CA HIS A 295 29.51 4.66 -3.20
C HIS A 295 29.77 5.44 -1.92
N ALA A 296 30.54 4.85 -1.00
CA ALA A 296 30.85 5.50 0.26
C ALA A 296 31.91 6.59 0.06
N VAL A 297 31.76 7.72 0.72
CA VAL A 297 32.85 8.70 0.86
C VAL A 297 33.95 8.05 1.70
N PRO A 298 35.19 7.92 1.16
CA PRO A 298 36.26 7.27 1.91
C PRO A 298 36.55 8.01 3.22
N ILE A 299 36.57 7.28 4.34
CA ILE A 299 37.04 7.84 5.61
C ILE A 299 38.50 8.24 5.43
N PRO A 300 38.89 9.52 5.64
CA PRO A 300 40.25 9.96 5.42
C PRO A 300 41.23 9.11 6.23
N GLY A 301 42.29 8.62 5.58
CA GLY A 301 43.33 7.80 6.23
C GLY A 301 43.96 8.45 7.47
N ALA A 302 43.82 9.77 7.64
CA ALA A 302 44.19 10.51 8.84
C ALA A 302 43.47 10.03 10.11
N VAL A 303 42.21 9.57 10.02
CA VAL A 303 41.47 9.04 11.17
C VAL A 303 42.10 7.72 11.65
N TRP A 304 42.48 6.85 10.72
CA TRP A 304 43.23 5.62 11.00
C TRP A 304 44.65 5.89 11.52
N LEU A 305 45.32 6.92 11.00
CA LEU A 305 46.66 7.31 11.43
C LEU A 305 46.67 7.90 12.86
N LEU A 306 45.65 8.68 13.22
CA LEU A 306 45.50 9.23 14.57
C LEU A 306 45.16 8.13 15.59
N GLY A 307 44.27 7.20 15.24
CA GLY A 307 43.94 6.06 16.09
C GLY A 307 45.16 5.15 16.34
N SER A 308 45.84 4.72 15.27
CA SER A 308 47.05 3.89 15.38
C SER A 308 48.22 4.61 16.03
N GLY A 309 48.38 5.92 15.79
CA GLY A 309 49.37 6.78 16.45
C GLY A 309 49.16 6.88 17.96
N LEU A 310 47.91 7.00 18.43
CA LEU A 310 47.58 7.01 19.86
C LEU A 310 47.90 5.67 20.53
N PHE A 311 47.54 4.54 19.91
CA PHE A 311 47.86 3.21 20.43
C PHE A 311 49.38 2.95 20.47
N GLY A 312 50.11 3.40 19.45
CA GLY A 312 51.58 3.36 19.44
C GLY A 312 52.20 4.14 20.61
N LEU A 313 51.71 5.36 20.87
CA LEU A 313 52.19 6.19 21.98
C LEU A 313 51.87 5.59 23.37
N VAL A 314 50.70 4.98 23.55
CA VAL A 314 50.32 4.30 24.80
C VAL A 314 51.14 3.03 25.04
N ALA A 315 51.42 2.25 23.99
CA ALA A 315 52.27 1.06 24.07
C ALA A 315 53.74 1.41 24.43
N VAL A 316 54.27 2.49 23.85
CA VAL A 316 55.62 3.01 24.18
C VAL A 316 55.68 3.51 25.63
N ARG A 317 54.63 4.17 26.11
CA ARG A 317 54.54 4.64 27.50
C ARG A 317 54.47 3.49 28.51
N ARG A 318 53.75 2.39 28.21
CA ARG A 318 53.70 1.19 29.07
C ARG A 318 55.03 0.44 29.14
N ARG A 319 55.80 0.36 28.04
CA ARG A 319 57.14 -0.26 28.05
C ARG A 319 58.16 0.48 28.92
N ARG A 320 58.06 1.81 29.04
CA ARG A 320 58.97 2.61 29.89
C ARG A 320 58.73 2.45 31.39
N ASN A 321 57.57 1.97 31.82
CA ASN A 321 57.23 1.81 33.24
C ASN A 321 57.52 0.40 33.79
N ASN A 322 57.90 -0.57 32.95
CA ASN A 322 58.24 -1.94 33.37
C ASN A 322 59.76 -2.21 33.43
N ILE A 323 60.58 -1.15 33.33
CA ILE A 323 62.04 -1.21 33.48
C ILE A 323 62.40 -0.36 34.71
N SER A 324 62.15 -0.91 35.90
CA SER A 324 62.66 -0.42 37.18
C SER A 324 62.65 -1.57 38.19
#